data_AF-A0A0A9VZG4-F1
#
_entry.id   AF-A0A0A9VZG4-F1
#
_cell.length_a   1.000
_cell.length_b   1.000
_cell.length_c   1.000
_cell.angle_alpha   90.00
_cell.angle_beta   90.00
_cell.angle_gamma   90.00
#
_symmetry.space_group_name_H-M   'P 1'
#
loop_
_entity.id
_entity.type
_entity.pdbx_description
1 polymer ?
#
loop_
_entity_poly.entity_id
_entity_poly.type
_entity_poly.pdbx_seq_one_letter_code
_entity_poly.pdbx_strand_id
1 'polypeptide(L)'
;MVTTLGVVGAVHVITPEEVEEKVPQGCGYSAVNKEVGVHMMLRGFIDVCKEINSLEKELTKLTKQIDGLHKKMTVPGYESKVPEKIRNDNTVKMESLREMECHLKEGVEKMRSIA
;
A
#
# COMPACT_ATOMS: atom_id res chain seq x y z
N MET A 1 14.14 -5.10 -14.79
CA MET A 1 14.58 -4.19 -15.87
C MET A 1 13.46 -3.17 -16.04
N VAL A 2 13.63 -1.95 -15.52
CA VAL A 2 12.58 -0.90 -15.65
C VAL A 2 12.76 -0.26 -17.02
N THR A 3 11.92 -0.67 -17.96
CA THR A 3 11.72 0.05 -19.23
C THR A 3 10.94 1.32 -18.91
N THR A 4 11.55 2.47 -19.14
CA THR A 4 11.09 3.81 -18.75
C THR A 4 9.62 4.09 -19.11
N LEU A 5 8.86 4.65 -18.15
CA LEU A 5 7.44 5.04 -18.31
C LEU A 5 7.20 6.56 -18.21
N GLY A 6 8.26 7.38 -18.15
CA GLY A 6 8.14 8.83 -17.98
C GLY A 6 8.83 9.61 -19.09
N VAL A 7 8.07 10.43 -19.81
CA VAL A 7 8.63 11.56 -20.58
C VAL A 7 8.79 12.71 -19.59
N VAL A 8 10.02 13.01 -19.18
CA VAL A 8 10.30 14.15 -18.31
C VAL A 8 10.49 15.39 -19.19
N GLY A 9 9.55 16.33 -19.13
CA GLY A 9 9.58 17.55 -19.94
C GLY A 9 10.54 18.63 -19.42
N ALA A 10 10.67 18.79 -18.10
CA ALA A 10 11.57 19.74 -17.44
C ALA A 10 11.93 19.29 -16.03
N VAL A 11 13.16 19.59 -15.59
CA VAL A 11 13.65 19.33 -14.22
C VAL A 11 13.99 20.66 -13.57
N HIS A 12 13.43 20.91 -12.39
CA HIS A 12 13.73 22.09 -11.58
C HIS A 12 14.48 21.65 -10.32
N VAL A 13 15.66 22.22 -10.11
CA VAL A 13 16.41 22.06 -8.86
C VAL A 13 15.88 23.08 -7.86
N ILE A 14 15.47 22.61 -6.69
CA ILE A 14 14.94 23.43 -5.60
C ILE A 14 15.75 23.15 -4.34
N THR A 15 15.85 24.13 -3.46
CA THR A 15 16.46 23.93 -2.13
C THR A 15 15.43 23.35 -1.14
N PRO A 16 15.86 22.77 0.00
CA PRO A 16 14.93 22.26 1.01
C PRO A 16 13.95 23.31 1.54
N GLU A 17 14.35 24.58 1.56
CA GLU A 17 13.54 25.72 2.02
C GLU A 17 12.42 26.07 1.03
N GLU A 18 12.59 25.74 -0.24
CA GLU A 18 11.65 26.07 -1.32
C GLU A 18 10.61 24.96 -1.57
N VAL A 19 10.70 23.84 -0.85
CA VAL A 19 9.83 22.67 -1.10
C VAL A 19 8.36 23.01 -0.93
N GLU A 20 7.99 23.70 0.13
CA GLU A 20 6.58 24.00 0.44
C GLU A 20 5.94 24.99 -0.56
N GLU A 21 6.74 25.87 -1.15
CA GLU A 21 6.28 26.87 -2.12
C GLU A 21 6.30 26.34 -3.56
N LYS A 22 7.34 25.57 -3.93
CA LYS A 22 7.60 25.17 -5.33
C LYS A 22 7.14 23.76 -5.67
N VAL A 23 6.86 22.89 -4.69
CA VAL A 23 6.34 21.54 -4.95
C VAL A 23 4.81 21.56 -4.81
N PRO A 24 4.06 21.44 -5.92
CA PRO A 24 2.60 21.43 -5.82
C PRO A 24 2.09 20.12 -5.22
N GLN A 25 0.90 20.17 -4.61
CA GLN A 25 0.17 18.96 -4.21
C GLN A 25 -0.07 18.05 -5.42
N GLY A 26 0.04 16.73 -5.23
CA GLY A 26 0.07 15.77 -6.34
C GLY A 26 1.45 15.21 -6.64
N CYS A 27 2.52 15.76 -6.05
CA CYS A 27 3.88 15.28 -6.24
C CYS A 27 4.22 14.10 -5.32
N GLY A 28 4.61 12.97 -5.89
CA GLY A 28 5.24 11.88 -5.15
C GLY A 28 6.70 12.22 -4.83
N TYR A 29 7.22 11.72 -3.70
CA TYR A 29 8.61 11.88 -3.29
C TYR A 29 9.37 10.55 -3.37
N SER A 30 10.59 10.59 -3.88
CA SER A 30 11.52 9.46 -3.84
C SER A 30 12.92 9.94 -3.44
N ALA A 31 13.49 9.34 -2.40
CA ALA A 31 14.88 9.56 -2.05
C ALA A 31 15.79 8.84 -3.06
N VAL A 32 16.78 9.53 -3.61
CA VAL A 32 17.79 8.95 -4.52
C VAL A 32 19.01 8.51 -3.71
N ASN A 33 19.46 9.36 -2.80
CA ASN A 33 20.51 9.08 -1.83
C ASN A 33 20.30 9.96 -0.58
N LYS A 34 21.31 10.09 0.29
CA LYS A 34 21.21 10.88 1.52
C LYS A 34 21.13 12.40 1.28
N GLU A 35 21.56 12.87 0.13
CA GLU A 35 21.71 14.29 -0.19
C GLU A 35 20.67 14.78 -1.21
N VAL A 36 20.06 13.86 -1.97
CA VAL A 36 19.19 14.17 -3.10
C VAL A 36 17.89 13.35 -3.01
N GLY A 37 16.77 14.07 -3.08
CA GLY A 37 15.43 13.52 -3.29
C GLY A 37 14.79 14.12 -4.54
N VAL A 38 13.81 13.41 -5.10
CA VAL A 38 13.07 13.83 -6.29
C VAL A 38 11.59 13.93 -5.95
N HIS A 39 10.99 15.06 -6.34
CA HIS A 39 9.54 15.25 -6.35
C HIS A 39 9.04 15.15 -7.79
N MET A 40 8.01 14.34 -8.04
CA MET A 40 7.45 14.13 -9.37
C MET A 40 5.93 14.29 -9.34
N MET A 41 5.37 15.15 -10.19
CA MET A 41 3.94 15.33 -10.33
C MET A 41 3.27 14.06 -10.84
N LEU A 42 2.45 13.44 -9.99
CA LEU A 42 1.70 12.22 -10.31
C LEU A 42 0.24 12.54 -10.63
N ARG A 43 -0.32 13.57 -9.99
CA ARG A 43 -1.70 14.02 -10.24
C ARG A 43 -1.86 14.44 -11.71
N GLY A 44 -2.84 13.83 -12.38
CA GLY A 44 -3.10 14.04 -13.82
C GLY A 44 -2.47 12.99 -14.74
N PHE A 45 -1.39 12.32 -14.30
CA PHE A 45 -0.86 11.11 -14.95
C PHE A 45 -1.51 9.85 -14.39
N ILE A 46 -1.79 9.85 -13.09
CA ILE A 46 -2.56 8.82 -12.40
C ILE A 46 -3.80 9.46 -11.77
N ASP A 47 -4.91 8.73 -11.82
CA ASP A 47 -6.12 9.08 -11.09
C ASP A 47 -5.98 8.56 -9.66
N VAL A 48 -5.33 9.36 -8.82
CA VAL A 48 -5.03 9.02 -7.41
C VAL A 48 -6.30 8.61 -6.67
N CYS A 49 -7.43 9.29 -6.92
CA CYS A 49 -8.70 8.96 -6.31
C CYS A 49 -9.22 7.59 -6.76
N LYS A 50 -9.14 7.25 -8.05
CA LYS A 50 -9.52 5.91 -8.52
C LYS A 50 -8.61 4.82 -7.94
N GLU A 51 -7.31 5.09 -7.83
CA GLU A 51 -6.35 4.13 -7.31
C GLU A 51 -6.59 3.87 -5.80
N ILE A 52 -6.80 4.93 -5.01
CA ILE A 52 -7.20 4.80 -3.60
C ILE A 52 -8.48 3.97 -3.49
N ASN A 53 -9.52 4.28 -4.27
CA ASN A 53 -10.78 3.54 -4.26
C ASN A 53 -10.60 2.06 -4.65
N SER A 54 -9.67 1.75 -5.56
CA SER A 54 -9.37 0.37 -5.96
C SER A 54 -8.71 -0.39 -4.82
N LEU A 55 -7.68 0.20 -4.21
CA LEU A 55 -6.96 -0.39 -3.08
C LEU A 55 -7.87 -0.56 -1.84
N GLU A 56 -8.75 0.40 -1.55
CA GLU A 56 -9.74 0.28 -0.47
C GLU A 56 -10.74 -0.85 -0.70
N LYS A 57 -11.15 -1.09 -1.95
CA LYS A 57 -12.02 -2.23 -2.29
C LYS A 57 -11.30 -3.56 -2.08
N GLU A 58 -10.04 -3.65 -2.48
CA GLU A 58 -9.21 -4.83 -2.23
C GLU A 58 -9.01 -5.07 -0.73
N LEU A 59 -8.70 -4.02 0.03
CA LEU A 59 -8.58 -4.06 1.49
C LEU A 59 -9.88 -4.55 2.12
N THR A 60 -11.03 -4.01 1.72
CA THR A 60 -12.34 -4.46 2.21
C THR A 60 -12.59 -5.94 1.93
N LYS A 61 -12.21 -6.43 0.74
CA LYS A 61 -12.33 -7.85 0.38
C LYS A 61 -11.40 -8.72 1.24
N LEU A 62 -10.20 -8.24 1.53
CA LEU A 62 -9.20 -8.94 2.33
C LEU A 62 -9.59 -9.00 3.81
N THR A 63 -10.06 -7.90 4.39
CA THR A 63 -10.57 -7.85 5.76
C THR A 63 -11.73 -8.84 5.95
N LYS A 64 -12.65 -8.95 4.98
CA LYS A 64 -13.71 -9.97 5.02
C LYS A 64 -13.18 -11.41 5.04
N GLN A 65 -12.08 -11.69 4.34
CA GLN A 65 -11.44 -13.01 4.34
C GLN A 65 -10.77 -13.29 5.69
N ILE A 66 -10.08 -12.30 6.26
CA ILE A 66 -9.47 -12.35 7.59
C ILE A 66 -10.55 -12.63 8.64
N ASP A 67 -11.63 -11.84 8.65
CA ASP A 67 -12.74 -12.02 9.59
C ASP A 67 -13.39 -13.40 9.46
N GLY A 68 -13.58 -13.87 8.22
CA GLY A 68 -14.13 -15.19 7.95
C GLY A 68 -13.24 -16.32 8.45
N LEU A 69 -11.93 -16.21 8.28
CA LEU A 69 -10.96 -17.19 8.77
C LEU A 69 -10.84 -17.13 10.30
N HIS A 70 -10.80 -15.93 10.87
CA HIS A 70 -10.71 -15.70 12.31
C HIS A 70 -11.90 -16.34 13.02
N LYS A 71 -13.12 -16.10 12.53
CA LYS A 71 -14.34 -16.73 13.07
C LYS A 71 -14.27 -18.25 13.06
N LYS A 72 -13.69 -18.86 12.01
CA LYS A 72 -13.51 -20.33 11.93
C LYS A 72 -12.49 -20.83 12.94
N MET A 73 -11.45 -20.05 13.23
CA MET A 73 -10.40 -20.41 14.18
C MET A 73 -10.81 -20.20 15.64
N THR A 74 -11.78 -19.32 15.92
CA THR A 74 -12.26 -19.02 17.27
C THR A 74 -13.51 -19.80 17.69
N VAL A 75 -13.98 -20.76 16.88
CA VAL A 75 -15.16 -21.57 17.27
C VAL A 75 -14.85 -22.46 18.48
N PRO A 76 -15.82 -22.66 19.40
CA PRO A 76 -15.63 -23.56 20.53
C PRO A 76 -15.26 -24.99 20.08
N GLY A 77 -14.20 -25.53 20.65
CA GLY A 77 -13.72 -26.88 20.31
C GLY A 77 -12.90 -26.96 19.01
N TYR A 78 -12.49 -25.83 18.44
CA TYR A 78 -11.60 -25.80 17.28
C TYR A 78 -10.31 -26.59 17.52
N GLU A 79 -9.67 -26.40 18.67
CA GLU A 79 -8.40 -27.06 19.00
C GLU A 79 -8.50 -28.57 19.16
N SER A 80 -9.65 -29.10 19.56
CA SER A 80 -9.87 -30.53 19.76
C SER A 80 -10.45 -31.25 18.55
N LYS A 81 -11.23 -30.54 17.71
CA LYS A 81 -11.92 -31.10 16.54
C LYS A 81 -11.16 -30.94 15.23
N VAL A 82 -10.21 -30.00 15.17
CA VAL A 82 -9.47 -29.69 13.94
C VAL A 82 -8.05 -30.26 14.04
N PRO A 83 -7.64 -31.12 13.08
CA PRO A 83 -6.28 -31.67 13.06
C PRO A 83 -5.21 -30.59 13.06
N GLU A 84 -4.09 -30.84 13.73
CA GLU A 84 -2.96 -29.92 13.86
C GLU A 84 -2.48 -29.38 12.51
N LYS A 85 -2.39 -30.23 11.48
CA LYS A 85 -2.04 -29.81 10.13
C LYS A 85 -2.95 -28.69 9.60
N ILE A 86 -4.26 -28.83 9.77
CA ILE A 86 -5.24 -27.82 9.32
C ILE A 86 -5.17 -26.55 10.18
N ARG A 87 -4.86 -26.69 11.48
CA ARG A 87 -4.64 -25.53 12.35
C ARG A 87 -3.42 -24.74 11.91
N ASN A 88 -2.31 -25.41 11.61
CA ASN A 88 -1.10 -24.79 11.10
C ASN A 88 -1.33 -24.13 9.74
N ASP A 89 -2.02 -24.81 8.82
CA ASP A 89 -2.38 -24.24 7.51
C ASP A 89 -3.23 -22.97 7.64
N ASN A 90 -4.18 -22.95 8.59
CA ASN A 90 -5.02 -21.78 8.85
C ASN A 90 -4.22 -20.63 9.50
N THR A 91 -3.28 -20.93 10.40
CA THR A 91 -2.39 -19.92 11.01
C THR A 91 -1.50 -19.28 9.95
N VAL A 92 -0.80 -20.07 9.13
CA VAL A 92 0.05 -19.58 8.04
C VAL A 92 -0.77 -18.74 7.05
N LYS A 93 -1.98 -19.19 6.72
CA LYS A 93 -2.90 -18.42 5.86
C LYS A 93 -3.32 -17.11 6.50
N MET A 94 -3.60 -17.09 7.81
CA MET A 94 -3.95 -15.87 8.54
C MET A 94 -2.81 -14.86 8.53
N GLU A 95 -1.59 -15.31 8.77
CA GLU A 95 -0.38 -14.47 8.74
C GLU A 95 -0.19 -13.85 7.36
N SER A 96 -0.22 -14.67 6.30
CA SER A 96 -0.10 -14.19 4.91
C SER A 96 -1.18 -13.16 4.54
N LEU A 97 -2.42 -13.37 4.97
CA LEU A 97 -3.50 -12.40 4.72
C LEU A 97 -3.28 -11.08 5.46
N ARG A 98 -2.75 -11.13 6.70
CA ARG A 98 -2.44 -9.93 7.49
C ARG A 98 -1.25 -9.15 6.94
N GLU A 99 -0.21 -9.84 6.49
CA GLU A 99 0.93 -9.21 5.80
C GLU A 99 0.46 -8.47 4.55
N MET A 100 -0.37 -9.12 3.74
CA MET A 100 -0.99 -8.49 2.57
C MET A 100 -1.85 -7.28 2.96
N GLU A 101 -2.63 -7.37 4.03
CA GLU A 101 -3.44 -6.26 4.53
C GLU A 101 -2.57 -5.07 4.97
N CYS A 102 -1.46 -5.35 5.64
CA CYS A 102 -0.48 -4.33 6.02
C CYS A 102 0.08 -3.62 4.78
N HIS A 103 0.54 -4.38 3.79
CA HIS A 103 1.07 -3.83 2.54
C HIS A 103 0.05 -2.98 1.78
N LEU A 104 -1.22 -3.41 1.70
CA LEU A 104 -2.26 -2.63 1.05
C LEU A 104 -2.56 -1.33 1.81
N LYS A 105 -2.57 -1.36 3.15
CA LYS A 105 -2.74 -0.16 3.99
C LYS A 105 -1.61 0.85 3.75
N GLU A 106 -0.36 0.39 3.72
CA GLU A 106 0.79 1.24 3.41
C GLU A 106 0.67 1.86 2.01
N GLY A 107 0.18 1.09 1.03
CA GLY A 107 -0.08 1.58 -0.32
C GLY A 107 -1.13 2.70 -0.33
N VAL A 108 -2.25 2.52 0.37
CA VAL A 108 -3.31 3.53 0.50
C VAL A 108 -2.76 4.80 1.16
N GLU A 109 -2.02 4.69 2.25
CA GLU A 109 -1.44 5.86 2.95
C GLU A 109 -0.47 6.64 2.05
N LYS A 110 0.38 5.94 1.30
CA LYS A 110 1.28 6.56 0.30
C LYS A 110 0.52 7.27 -0.81
N MET A 111 -0.62 6.73 -1.24
CA MET A 111 -1.46 7.37 -2.25
C MET A 111 -2.25 8.56 -1.68
N ARG A 112 -2.61 8.54 -0.40
CA ARG A 112 -3.24 9.67 0.28
C ARG A 112 -2.29 10.83 0.50
N SER A 113 -1.01 10.57 0.78
CA SER A 113 -0.03 11.65 0.97
C SER A 113 0.25 12.44 -0.30
N ILE A 114 -0.08 11.90 -1.48
CA ILE A 114 0.04 12.57 -2.77
C ILE A 114 -1.30 13.09 -3.33
N ALA A 115 -2.45 12.79 -2.70
CA ALA A 115 -3.78 13.21 -3.16
C ALA A 115 -4.03 14.69 -2.85
#